data_AF-A0A7Y5DW97-F1
#
_entry.id   AF-A0A7Y5DW97-F1
#
_cell.length_a   1.000
_cell.length_b   1.000
_cell.length_c   1.000
_cell.angle_alpha   90.00
_cell.angle_beta   90.00
_cell.angle_gamma   90.00
#
_symmetry.space_group_name_H-M   'P 1'
#
loop_
_entity.id
_entity.type
_entity.pdbx_description
1 polymer ?
#
loop_
_entity_poly.entity_id
_entity_poly.type
_entity_poly.pdbx_seq_one_letter_code
_entity_poly.pdbx_strand_id
1 'polypeptide(L)'
;MLHPPSGVTFPSRVDRFRRDAVFRYDEAGENVSVRYVHDPRNFATVYVFPAMSRTESEFVHTFEAAAKDMLRSLGTASVTVVQRNVAVARSGGALVSGRFLRARTRPGPGADTWARTATLELFVWRWFFLKLRVDLDLRAGPGFGDAWFARFLEVP
;
A
#
# COMPACT_ATOMS: atom_id res chain seq x y z
N MET A 1 11.47 -5.71 11.84
CA MET A 1 12.57 -5.80 10.88
C MET A 1 12.80 -4.39 10.38
N LEU A 2 13.98 -3.84 10.63
CA LEU A 2 14.38 -2.56 10.05
C LEU A 2 14.83 -2.79 8.61
N HIS A 3 14.47 -1.90 7.69
CA HIS A 3 15.09 -1.78 6.37
C HIS A 3 16.16 -0.69 6.45
N PRO A 4 17.44 -1.04 6.64
CA PRO A 4 18.47 -0.04 6.95
C PRO A 4 18.59 1.09 5.92
N PRO A 5 18.52 0.84 4.59
CA PRO A 5 18.66 1.91 3.61
C PRO A 5 17.61 3.02 3.75
N SER A 6 16.35 2.66 3.98
CA SER A 6 15.27 3.64 4.11
C SER A 6 15.00 4.06 5.56
N GLY A 7 15.40 3.27 6.55
CA GLY A 7 15.04 3.42 7.96
C GLY A 7 13.59 3.01 8.27
N VAL A 8 12.86 2.42 7.32
CA VAL A 8 11.48 1.96 7.54
C VAL A 8 11.49 0.70 8.39
N THR A 9 10.61 0.66 9.40
CA THR A 9 10.44 -0.52 10.25
C THR A 9 9.21 -1.31 9.82
N PHE A 10 9.41 -2.59 9.58
CA PHE A 10 8.38 -3.57 9.31
C PHE A 10 8.11 -4.39 10.57
N PRO A 11 7.04 -4.12 11.32
CA PRO A 11 6.68 -4.93 12.49
C PRO A 11 6.34 -6.37 12.08
N SER A 12 6.33 -7.29 13.04
CA SER A 12 5.90 -8.68 12.79
C SER A 12 4.38 -8.80 12.60
N ARG A 13 3.62 -7.79 13.04
CA ARG A 13 2.16 -7.71 12.96
C ARG A 13 1.73 -6.26 12.81
N VAL A 14 0.70 -6.02 12.00
CA VAL A 14 -0.06 -4.76 11.94
C VAL A 14 -1.52 -5.12 12.08
N ASP A 15 -2.15 -4.65 13.14
CA ASP A 15 -3.50 -5.05 13.53
C ASP A 15 -3.68 -6.59 13.53
N ARG A 16 -4.53 -7.11 12.64
CA ARG A 16 -4.83 -8.54 12.48
C ARG A 16 -3.96 -9.26 11.45
N PHE A 17 -3.06 -8.55 10.78
CA PHE A 17 -2.24 -9.11 9.72
C PHE A 17 -0.86 -9.42 10.24
N ARG A 18 -0.40 -10.63 9.94
CA ARG A 18 0.95 -11.07 10.30
C ARG A 18 1.86 -10.90 9.10
N ARG A 19 3.10 -10.50 9.35
CA ARG A 19 4.12 -10.55 8.31
C ARG A 19 4.30 -11.99 7.87
N ASP A 20 4.11 -12.22 6.58
CA ASP A 20 4.15 -13.53 5.94
C ASP A 20 5.48 -13.72 5.20
N ALA A 21 5.85 -12.74 4.37
CA ALA A 21 7.03 -12.82 3.53
C ALA A 21 7.75 -11.47 3.42
N VAL A 22 9.05 -11.56 3.15
CA VAL A 22 9.90 -10.43 2.79
C VAL A 22 10.58 -10.82 1.47
N PHE A 23 10.45 -9.96 0.46
CA PHE A 23 11.08 -10.15 -0.84
C PHE A 23 12.12 -9.06 -1.07
N ARG A 24 13.26 -9.45 -1.62
CA ARG A 24 14.32 -8.55 -2.06
C ARG A 24 14.43 -8.64 -3.57
N TYR A 25 14.42 -7.50 -4.25
CA TYR A 25 14.40 -7.41 -5.71
C TYR A 25 15.73 -7.00 -6.33
N ASP A 26 16.67 -6.50 -5.52
CA ASP A 26 18.04 -6.16 -5.94
C ASP A 26 19.08 -6.76 -5.00
N GLU A 27 20.33 -6.83 -5.45
CA GLU A 27 21.41 -7.36 -4.62
C GLU A 27 21.76 -6.43 -3.45
N ALA A 28 21.64 -5.11 -3.69
CA ALA A 28 21.90 -4.05 -2.71
C ALA A 28 20.92 -4.06 -1.53
N GLY A 29 19.75 -4.67 -1.68
CA GLY A 29 18.70 -4.69 -0.67
C GLY A 29 18.00 -3.35 -0.48
N GLU A 30 17.98 -2.50 -1.50
CA GLU A 30 17.29 -1.20 -1.48
C GLU A 30 15.84 -1.29 -1.96
N ASN A 31 15.58 -2.27 -2.83
CA ASN A 31 14.27 -2.60 -3.35
C ASN A 31 13.73 -3.86 -2.67
N VAL A 32 12.77 -3.67 -1.77
CA VAL A 32 12.16 -4.75 -1.01
C VAL A 32 10.64 -4.63 -0.99
N SER A 33 9.97 -5.76 -0.73
CA SER A 33 8.59 -5.75 -0.29
C SER A 33 8.37 -6.64 0.92
N VAL A 34 7.36 -6.28 1.71
CA VAL A 34 6.93 -7.06 2.87
C VAL A 34 5.44 -7.32 2.74
N ARG A 35 5.08 -8.61 2.71
CA ARG A 35 3.69 -9.06 2.66
C ARG A 35 3.18 -9.31 4.07
N TYR A 36 1.99 -8.80 4.34
CA TYR A 36 1.20 -9.03 5.54
C TYR A 36 -0.08 -9.75 5.15
N VAL A 37 -0.41 -10.83 5.84
CA VAL A 37 -1.56 -11.68 5.53
C VAL A 37 -2.42 -11.83 6.79
N HIS A 38 -3.72 -11.61 6.64
CA HIS A 38 -4.72 -12.03 7.62
C HIS A 38 -5.28 -13.40 7.23
N ASP A 39 -5.64 -13.55 5.95
CA ASP A 39 -6.06 -14.79 5.31
C ASP A 39 -5.73 -14.72 3.80
N PRO A 40 -5.90 -15.79 3.00
CA PRO A 40 -5.52 -15.80 1.59
C PRO A 40 -6.18 -14.72 0.72
N ARG A 41 -7.31 -14.13 1.15
CA ARG A 41 -8.06 -13.09 0.44
C ARG A 41 -7.84 -11.69 0.99
N ASN A 42 -7.36 -11.59 2.23
CA ASN A 42 -7.10 -10.33 2.93
C ASN A 42 -5.61 -10.20 3.21
N PHE A 43 -4.93 -9.38 2.39
CA PHE A 43 -3.50 -9.15 2.52
C PHE A 43 -3.13 -7.69 2.19
N ALA A 44 -1.93 -7.32 2.61
CA ALA A 44 -1.31 -6.06 2.26
C ALA A 44 0.15 -6.29 1.93
N THR A 45 0.70 -5.44 1.07
CA THR A 45 2.11 -5.45 0.72
C THR A 45 2.65 -4.03 0.79
N VAL A 46 3.71 -3.86 1.57
CA VAL A 46 4.48 -2.62 1.62
C VAL A 46 5.71 -2.80 0.75
N TYR A 47 5.93 -1.89 -0.19
CA TYR A 47 7.11 -1.85 -1.03
C TYR A 47 7.95 -0.64 -0.66
N VAL A 48 9.26 -0.82 -0.67
CA VAL A 48 10.25 0.23 -0.47
C VAL A 48 11.25 0.10 -1.61
N PHE A 49 11.42 1.16 -2.39
CA PHE A 49 12.31 1.15 -3.54
C PHE A 49 12.87 2.56 -3.80
N PRO A 50 14.05 2.70 -4.40
CA PRO A 50 14.66 4.01 -4.64
C PRO A 50 13.78 4.94 -5.50
N ALA A 51 13.82 6.24 -5.17
CA ALA A 51 13.29 7.31 -6.01
C ALA A 51 14.45 7.95 -6.77
N MET A 52 14.49 7.73 -8.10
CA MET A 52 15.66 8.01 -8.94
C MET A 52 15.92 9.52 -9.09
N SER A 53 14.86 10.31 -9.19
CA SER A 53 14.94 11.76 -9.44
C SER A 53 14.17 12.60 -8.41
N ARG A 54 13.26 11.98 -7.64
CA ARG A 54 12.37 12.64 -6.65
C ARG A 54 11.58 13.81 -7.25
N THR A 55 11.36 13.78 -8.56
CA THR A 55 10.54 14.76 -9.25
C THR A 55 9.06 14.44 -9.03
N GLU A 56 8.23 15.49 -9.03
CA GLU A 56 6.76 15.29 -9.00
C GLU A 56 6.32 14.41 -10.18
N SER A 57 6.93 14.57 -11.35
CA SER A 57 6.63 13.75 -12.54
C SER A 57 6.92 12.26 -12.33
N GLU A 58 8.06 11.91 -11.75
CA GLU A 58 8.38 10.51 -11.41
C GLU A 58 7.41 9.95 -10.38
N PHE A 59 7.07 10.73 -9.36
CA PHE A 59 6.11 10.35 -8.33
C PHE A 59 4.72 10.11 -8.91
N VAL A 60 4.22 11.02 -9.76
CA VAL A 60 2.95 10.89 -10.50
C VAL A 60 2.95 9.63 -11.35
N HIS A 61 3.99 9.45 -12.19
CA HIS A 61 4.10 8.32 -13.10
C HIS A 61 4.10 6.99 -12.34
N THR A 62 4.86 6.91 -11.23
CA THR A 62 4.93 5.73 -10.37
C THR A 62 3.56 5.41 -9.76
N PHE A 63 2.84 6.43 -9.29
CA PHE A 63 1.51 6.28 -8.73
C PHE A 63 0.50 5.78 -9.79
N GLU A 64 0.50 6.39 -10.97
CA GLU A 64 -0.41 6.03 -12.06
C GLU A 64 -0.19 4.61 -12.57
N ALA A 65 1.08 4.19 -12.71
CA ALA A 65 1.42 2.81 -13.07
C ALA A 65 0.90 1.82 -12.02
N ALA A 66 1.15 2.10 -10.73
CA ALA A 66 0.66 1.25 -9.64
C ALA A 66 -0.88 1.22 -9.55
N ALA A 67 -1.54 2.35 -9.78
CA ALA A 67 -2.98 2.46 -9.81
C ALA A 67 -3.58 1.62 -10.95
N LYS A 68 -3.01 1.72 -12.16
CA LYS A 68 -3.43 0.93 -13.32
C LYS A 68 -3.30 -0.57 -13.07
N ASP A 69 -2.19 -1.01 -12.48
CA ASP A 69 -1.98 -2.43 -12.14
C ASP A 69 -2.94 -2.91 -11.05
N MET A 70 -3.20 -2.09 -10.02
CA MET A 70 -4.18 -2.42 -9.00
C MET A 70 -5.59 -2.54 -9.60
N LEU A 71 -6.02 -1.57 -10.41
CA LEU A 71 -7.33 -1.60 -11.07
C LEU A 71 -7.47 -2.81 -12.01
N ARG A 72 -6.42 -3.15 -12.78
CA ARG A 72 -6.42 -4.35 -13.62
C ARG A 72 -6.63 -5.63 -12.80
N SER A 73 -6.03 -5.72 -11.62
CA SER A 73 -6.17 -6.90 -10.74
C SER A 73 -7.54 -7.07 -10.09
N LEU A 74 -8.36 -6.01 -10.08
CA LEU A 74 -9.76 -6.07 -9.65
C LEU A 74 -10.68 -6.63 -10.74
N GLY A 75 -10.20 -6.75 -11.98
CA GLY A 75 -10.95 -7.25 -13.12
C GLY A 75 -11.95 -6.24 -13.69
N THR A 76 -12.94 -6.75 -14.43
CA THR A 76 -13.93 -5.96 -15.19
C THR A 76 -15.18 -5.58 -14.39
N ALA A 77 -15.18 -5.81 -13.07
CA ALA A 77 -16.30 -5.43 -12.21
C ALA A 77 -16.52 -3.91 -12.23
N SER A 78 -17.74 -3.44 -11.98
CA SER A 78 -17.99 -2.01 -11.78
C SER A 78 -17.19 -1.52 -10.58
N VAL A 79 -16.25 -0.60 -10.82
CA VAL A 79 -15.37 -0.05 -9.79
C VAL A 79 -15.80 1.38 -9.45
N THR A 80 -16.01 1.65 -8.17
CA THR A 80 -16.03 3.03 -7.66
C THR A 80 -14.63 3.40 -7.20
N VAL A 81 -14.09 4.51 -7.70
CA VAL A 81 -12.74 4.99 -7.39
C VAL A 81 -12.82 6.30 -6.61
N VAL A 82 -12.04 6.39 -5.53
CA VAL A 82 -11.78 7.63 -4.80
C VAL A 82 -10.27 7.88 -4.82
N GLN A 83 -9.86 9.03 -5.33
CA GLN A 83 -8.46 9.46 -5.35
C GLN A 83 -8.32 10.81 -4.63
N ARG A 84 -7.27 10.96 -3.83
CA ARG A 84 -6.97 12.20 -3.11
C ARG A 84 -5.49 12.32 -2.79
N ASN A 85 -5.04 13.55 -2.56
CA ASN A 85 -3.77 13.79 -1.88
C ASN A 85 -3.95 13.46 -0.39
N VAL A 86 -2.93 12.85 0.20
CA VAL A 86 -2.90 12.50 1.63
C VAL A 86 -1.62 13.02 2.25
N ALA A 87 -1.67 13.23 3.56
CA ALA A 87 -0.49 13.54 4.34
C ALA A 87 -0.51 12.71 5.61
N VAL A 88 0.65 12.18 6.01
CA VAL A 88 0.78 11.42 7.26
C VAL A 88 1.66 12.22 8.23
N ALA A 89 1.11 12.47 9.43
CA ALA A 89 1.80 13.14 10.51
C ALA A 89 2.92 12.25 11.06
N ARG A 90 4.09 12.86 11.30
CA ARG A 90 5.19 12.24 12.02
C ARG A 90 5.16 12.66 13.47
N SER A 91 5.50 11.76 14.37
CA SER A 91 5.93 12.17 15.71
C SER A 91 7.18 13.05 15.58
N GLY A 92 7.11 14.30 16.03
CA GLY A 92 8.23 15.23 16.07
C GLY A 92 8.78 15.74 14.72
N GLY A 93 8.03 15.64 13.61
CA GLY A 93 8.54 16.03 12.28
C GLY A 93 7.51 16.53 11.28
N ALA A 94 8.00 16.95 10.11
CA ALA A 94 7.16 17.44 9.01
C ALA A 94 6.24 16.35 8.42
N LEU A 95 5.05 16.76 7.98
CA LEU A 95 4.09 15.91 7.28
C LEU A 95 4.72 15.28 6.03
N VAL A 96 4.48 13.98 5.82
CA VAL A 96 4.85 13.30 4.57
C VAL A 96 3.65 13.33 3.63
N SER A 97 3.76 14.06 2.53
CA SER A 97 2.74 14.11 1.48
C SER A 97 2.79 12.87 0.60
N GLY A 98 1.63 12.41 0.16
CA GLY A 98 1.45 11.24 -0.67
C GLY A 98 0.16 11.30 -1.49
N ARG A 99 -0.05 10.24 -2.27
CA ARG A 99 -1.28 10.03 -3.05
C ARG A 99 -1.96 8.75 -2.60
N PHE A 100 -3.28 8.80 -2.61
CA PHE A 100 -4.15 7.72 -2.19
C PHE A 100 -5.13 7.40 -3.30
N LEU A 101 -5.36 6.11 -3.55
CA LEU A 101 -6.46 5.62 -4.37
C LEU A 101 -7.13 4.46 -3.68
N ARG A 102 -8.45 4.51 -3.57
CA ARG A 102 -9.27 3.38 -3.16
C ARG A 102 -10.22 3.02 -4.28
N ALA A 103 -10.23 1.73 -4.61
CA ALA A 103 -11.12 1.13 -5.57
C ALA A 103 -12.00 0.09 -4.85
N ARG A 104 -13.31 0.18 -5.05
CA ARG A 104 -14.27 -0.80 -4.53
C ARG A 104 -15.01 -1.45 -5.69
N THR A 105 -15.00 -2.77 -5.76
CA THR A 105 -15.81 -3.51 -6.72
C THR A 105 -17.20 -3.74 -6.15
N ARG A 106 -18.21 -3.66 -7.01
CA ARG A 106 -19.55 -4.18 -6.73
C ARG A 106 -19.67 -5.58 -7.35
N PRO A 107 -20.23 -6.58 -6.63
CA PRO A 107 -20.61 -7.84 -7.24
C PRO A 107 -21.53 -7.58 -8.43
N GLY A 108 -21.28 -8.24 -9.56
CA GLY A 108 -22.23 -8.27 -10.66
C GLY A 108 -23.43 -9.15 -10.30
N PRO A 109 -24.62 -8.93 -10.90
CA PRO A 109 -25.73 -9.87 -10.76
C PRO A 109 -25.29 -11.27 -11.24
N GLY A 110 -25.42 -12.29 -10.38
CA GLY A 110 -25.11 -13.68 -10.73
C GLY A 110 -23.62 -14.05 -10.78
N ALA A 111 -22.72 -13.14 -10.43
CA ALA A 111 -21.30 -13.47 -10.32
C ALA A 111 -20.97 -13.96 -8.91
N ASP A 112 -20.21 -15.06 -8.79
CA ASP A 112 -19.61 -15.53 -7.52
C ASP A 112 -18.45 -14.62 -7.04
N THR A 113 -18.44 -13.36 -7.50
CA THR A 113 -17.42 -12.36 -7.20
C THR A 113 -17.93 -11.38 -6.15
N TRP A 114 -17.35 -11.49 -4.97
CA TRP A 114 -17.69 -10.66 -3.81
C TRP A 114 -17.14 -9.25 -3.95
N ALA A 115 -17.71 -8.33 -3.17
CA ALA A 115 -17.24 -6.96 -3.12
C ALA A 115 -15.82 -6.94 -2.55
N ARG A 116 -14.87 -6.40 -3.32
CA ARG A 116 -13.47 -6.23 -2.93
C ARG A 116 -13.19 -4.75 -2.74
N THR A 117 -12.28 -4.45 -1.83
CA THR A 117 -11.71 -3.12 -1.69
C THR A 117 -10.20 -3.24 -1.86
N ALA A 118 -9.65 -2.48 -2.80
CA ALA A 118 -8.22 -2.31 -2.93
C ALA A 118 -7.84 -0.87 -2.60
N THR A 119 -6.80 -0.70 -1.81
CA THR A 119 -6.25 0.61 -1.46
C THR A 119 -4.79 0.67 -1.89
N LEU A 120 -4.41 1.78 -2.52
CA LEU A 120 -3.06 2.13 -2.90
C LEU A 120 -2.70 3.44 -2.23
N GLU A 121 -1.56 3.45 -1.56
CA GLU A 121 -0.95 4.68 -1.08
C GLU A 121 0.50 4.74 -1.55
N LEU A 122 0.96 5.92 -1.97
CA LEU A 122 2.33 6.16 -2.35
C LEU A 122 2.84 7.43 -1.69
N PHE A 123 4.00 7.33 -1.05
CA PHE A 123 4.68 8.44 -0.39
C PHE A 123 6.14 8.49 -0.80
N VAL A 124 6.74 9.67 -0.68
CA VAL A 124 8.19 9.85 -0.81
C VAL A 124 8.79 9.96 0.58
N TRP A 125 9.78 9.10 0.87
CA TRP A 125 10.51 9.08 2.12
C TRP A 125 12.01 9.10 1.88
N ARG A 126 12.64 10.23 2.20
CA ARG A 126 14.07 10.47 1.93
C ARG A 126 14.38 10.30 0.44
N TRP A 127 14.98 9.17 0.07
CA TRP A 127 15.36 8.81 -1.31
C TRP A 127 14.60 7.56 -1.79
N PHE A 128 13.51 7.20 -1.11
CA PHE A 128 12.71 6.02 -1.39
C PHE A 128 11.26 6.39 -1.68
N PHE A 129 10.66 5.66 -2.60
CA PHE A 129 9.23 5.53 -2.65
C PHE A 129 8.77 4.44 -1.69
N LEU A 130 7.70 4.74 -0.98
CA LEU A 130 7.02 3.81 -0.10
C LEU A 130 5.60 3.60 -0.65
N LYS A 131 5.34 2.40 -1.14
CA LYS A 131 4.06 2.02 -1.73
C LYS A 131 3.37 1.02 -0.83
N LEU A 132 2.15 1.32 -0.39
CA LEU A 132 1.29 0.35 0.28
C LEU A 132 0.19 -0.07 -0.67
N ARG A 133 0.00 -1.38 -0.80
CA ARG A 133 -1.13 -1.98 -1.48
C ARG A 133 -1.88 -2.87 -0.49
N VAL A 134 -3.18 -2.65 -0.34
CA VAL A 134 -4.05 -3.45 0.51
C VAL A 134 -5.17 -4.02 -0.36
N ASP A 135 -5.41 -5.32 -0.27
CA ASP A 135 -6.47 -6.03 -0.99
C ASP A 135 -7.35 -6.77 0.04
N LEU A 136 -8.64 -6.41 0.09
CA LEU A 136 -9.60 -6.96 1.07
C LEU A 136 -10.86 -7.52 0.39
N ASP A 137 -11.33 -8.65 0.91
CA ASP A 137 -12.65 -9.21 0.65
C ASP A 137 -13.61 -8.74 1.77
N LEU A 138 -14.71 -8.07 1.40
CA LEU A 138 -15.62 -7.43 2.35
C LEU A 138 -16.49 -8.43 3.15
N ARG A 139 -16.34 -9.74 2.94
CA ARG A 139 -16.91 -10.78 3.82
C ARG A 139 -16.40 -10.67 5.27
N ALA A 140 -15.23 -10.08 5.49
CA ALA A 140 -14.57 -10.02 6.79
C ALA A 140 -15.10 -8.94 7.78
N GLY A 141 -16.17 -8.23 7.42
CA GLY A 141 -16.80 -7.21 8.27
C GLY A 141 -16.25 -5.78 8.10
N PRO A 142 -16.89 -4.76 8.71
CA PRO A 142 -16.71 -3.34 8.36
C PRO A 142 -15.46 -2.64 8.93
N GLY A 143 -14.40 -3.38 9.31
CA GLY A 143 -13.40 -2.88 10.27
C GLY A 143 -12.01 -2.51 9.76
N PHE A 144 -11.75 -2.40 8.45
CA PHE A 144 -10.39 -2.17 7.94
C PHE A 144 -10.18 -0.70 7.56
N GLY A 145 -9.51 0.04 8.46
CA GLY A 145 -9.48 1.50 8.48
C GLY A 145 -8.51 2.17 7.51
N ASP A 146 -8.84 3.43 7.20
CA ASP A 146 -8.23 4.35 6.23
C ASP A 146 -6.79 4.82 6.54
N ALA A 147 -6.07 4.19 7.49
CA ALA A 147 -4.84 4.74 8.05
C ALA A 147 -3.69 3.71 8.22
N TRP A 148 -3.71 2.63 7.45
CA TRP A 148 -2.70 1.55 7.53
C TRP A 148 -1.26 2.04 7.38
N PHE A 149 -1.03 3.05 6.54
CA PHE A 149 0.31 3.52 6.25
C PHE A 149 1.02 4.19 7.43
N ALA A 150 0.27 4.91 8.27
CA ALA A 150 0.82 5.58 9.45
C ALA A 150 1.54 4.58 10.38
N ARG A 151 1.07 3.33 10.44
CA ARG A 151 1.63 2.27 11.30
C ARG A 151 3.01 1.76 10.86
N PHE A 152 3.38 1.97 9.59
CA PHE A 152 4.71 1.63 9.08
C PHE A 152 5.71 2.79 9.20
N LEU A 153 5.20 4.00 9.44
CA LEU A 153 5.98 5.22 9.61
C LEU A 153 6.17 5.62 11.08
N GLU A 154 5.48 4.97 12.02
CA GLU A 154 5.74 5.07 13.46
C GLU A 154 7.12 4.44 13.77
N VAL A 155 8.16 5.26 13.65
CA VAL A 155 9.48 4.99 14.25
C VAL A 155 9.52 5.74 15.59
N PRO A 156 9.84 5.09 16.72
CA PRO A 156 10.14 5.78 17.96
C PRO A 156 11.35 6.72 17.83
#